data_AF-A0A160T008-F1
#
_entry.id   AF-A0A160T008-F1
#
_cell.length_a   1.000
_cell.length_b   1.000
_cell.length_c   1.000
_cell.angle_alpha   90.00
_cell.angle_beta   90.00
_cell.angle_gamma   90.00
#
_symmetry.space_group_name_H-M   'P 1'
#
loop_
_entity.id
_entity.type
_entity.pdbx_description
1 polymer ?
#
loop_
_entity_poly.entity_id
_entity_poly.type
_entity_poly.pdbx_seq_one_letter_code
_entity_poly.pdbx_strand_id
1 'polypeptide(L)'
;MPEAHYQPGQSFALQFAWRLPPGDYLRAIFQADVVELVPGADKYIIRLSRLLAGREDDAEGQVKALDALEGDYWDMVRGLTGRTITIAYEADDGRPLYLRLATLTGEHNFFSRYEDAAVIARGLAARRRHNDAADTTE
;
A
#
# COMPACT_ATOMS: atom_id res chain seq x y z
N MET A 1 -9.62 13.67 -15.77
CA MET A 1 -8.66 13.60 -14.65
C MET A 1 -8.95 12.32 -13.89
N PRO A 2 -7.97 11.69 -13.23
CA PRO A 2 -8.24 10.53 -12.38
C PRO A 2 -9.24 10.94 -11.30
N GLU A 3 -10.26 10.12 -11.05
CA GLU A 3 -11.28 10.40 -10.04
C GLU A 3 -11.17 9.37 -8.91
N ALA A 4 -11.44 9.82 -7.69
CA ALA A 4 -11.51 8.93 -6.53
C ALA A 4 -12.84 8.17 -6.54
N HIS A 5 -12.80 6.85 -6.71
CA HIS A 5 -13.97 5.98 -6.60
C HIS A 5 -14.34 5.64 -5.14
N TYR A 6 -13.39 5.79 -4.21
CA TYR A 6 -13.57 5.45 -2.79
C TYR A 6 -13.35 6.67 -1.88
N GLN A 7 -14.08 6.71 -0.78
CA GLN A 7 -14.05 7.76 0.24
C GLN A 7 -13.37 7.29 1.53
N PRO A 8 -12.88 8.20 2.39
CA PRO A 8 -12.35 7.84 3.70
C PRO A 8 -13.32 6.95 4.50
N GLY A 9 -12.80 5.87 5.09
CA GLY A 9 -13.57 4.84 5.80
C GLY A 9 -14.09 3.71 4.91
N GLN A 10 -13.97 3.81 3.58
CA GLN A 10 -14.24 2.71 2.66
C GLN A 10 -12.97 1.89 2.38
N SER A 11 -13.15 0.70 1.84
CA SER A 11 -12.06 -0.22 1.52
C SER A 11 -12.21 -0.80 0.12
N PHE A 12 -11.07 -1.11 -0.50
CA PHE A 12 -11.02 -1.85 -1.76
C PHE A 12 -9.89 -2.89 -1.76
N ALA A 13 -9.96 -3.84 -2.68
CA ALA A 13 -8.92 -4.84 -2.88
C ALA A 13 -7.80 -4.26 -3.75
N LEU A 14 -6.59 -4.21 -3.21
CA LEU A 14 -5.41 -3.72 -3.90
C LEU A 14 -4.44 -4.86 -4.18
N GLN A 15 -3.96 -4.94 -5.42
CA GLN A 15 -3.04 -5.99 -5.86
C GLN A 15 -1.62 -5.45 -6.02
N PHE A 16 -0.66 -6.10 -5.39
CA PHE A 16 0.77 -5.88 -5.61
C PHE A 16 1.39 -7.11 -6.27
N ALA A 17 2.36 -6.86 -7.15
CA ALA A 17 3.12 -7.91 -7.80
C ALA A 17 4.61 -7.59 -7.82
N TRP A 18 5.43 -8.62 -7.61
CA TRP A 18 6.87 -8.55 -7.67
C TRP A 18 7.42 -9.68 -8.54
N ARG A 19 8.60 -9.44 -9.11
CA ARG A 19 9.43 -10.49 -9.68
C ARG A 19 10.56 -10.81 -8.71
N LEU A 20 10.62 -12.06 -8.27
CA LEU A 20 11.61 -12.55 -7.32
C LEU A 20 12.79 -13.17 -8.07
N PRO A 21 14.00 -13.18 -7.49
CA PRO A 21 15.09 -14.04 -7.97
C PRO A 21 14.78 -15.50 -7.59
N PRO A 22 14.98 -16.48 -8.49
CA PRO A 22 15.68 -16.39 -9.78
C PRO A 22 14.81 -15.95 -10.98
N GLY A 23 13.49 -15.86 -10.83
CA GLY A 23 12.60 -15.44 -11.93
C GLY A 23 11.11 -15.47 -11.59
N ASP A 24 10.77 -16.05 -10.44
CA ASP A 24 9.44 -16.29 -9.91
C ASP A 24 8.60 -15.01 -9.82
N TYR A 25 7.29 -15.18 -9.88
CA TYR A 25 6.32 -14.11 -9.86
C TYR A 25 5.44 -14.21 -8.62
N LEU A 26 5.52 -13.23 -7.73
CA LEU A 26 4.71 -13.16 -6.52
C LEU A 26 3.61 -12.11 -6.69
N ARG A 27 2.38 -12.48 -6.37
CA ARG A 27 1.23 -11.56 -6.29
C ARG A 27 0.56 -11.65 -4.94
N ALA A 28 0.29 -10.51 -4.33
CA ALA A 28 -0.44 -10.39 -3.06
C ALA A 28 -1.62 -9.43 -3.20
N ILE A 29 -2.73 -9.76 -2.57
CA ILE A 29 -3.95 -8.94 -2.52
C ILE A 29 -4.17 -8.49 -1.10
N PHE A 30 -4.24 -7.18 -0.89
CA PHE A 30 -4.51 -6.57 0.40
C PHE A 30 -5.88 -5.89 0.40
N GLN A 31 -6.53 -5.87 1.55
CA GLN A 31 -7.56 -4.90 1.84
C GLN A 31 -6.89 -3.55 2.11
N ALA A 32 -7.19 -2.56 1.28
CA ALA A 32 -6.73 -1.19 1.41
C ALA A 32 -7.87 -0.33 1.95
N ASP A 33 -7.73 0.14 3.19
CA ASP A 33 -8.69 1.05 3.82
C ASP A 33 -8.29 2.49 3.51
N VAL A 34 -9.20 3.26 2.90
CA VAL A 34 -8.96 4.68 2.59
C VAL A 34 -9.00 5.49 3.88
N VAL A 35 -7.88 6.16 4.17
CA VAL A 35 -7.72 7.02 5.35
C VAL A 35 -8.01 8.47 4.99
N GLU A 36 -7.48 8.93 3.86
CA GLU A 36 -7.59 10.33 3.41
C GLU A 36 -7.44 10.39 1.89
N LEU A 37 -7.96 11.45 1.29
CA LEU A 37 -7.78 11.78 -0.13
C LEU A 37 -6.79 12.95 -0.26
N VAL A 38 -5.98 12.94 -1.31
CA VAL A 38 -5.10 14.05 -1.69
C VAL A 38 -5.48 14.51 -3.09
N PRO A 39 -6.55 15.33 -3.24
CA PRO A 39 -7.09 15.70 -4.56
C PRO A 39 -6.08 16.44 -5.43
N GLY A 40 -5.24 17.30 -4.86
CA GLY A 40 -4.21 18.03 -5.62
C GLY A 40 -3.09 17.14 -6.19
N ALA A 41 -3.07 15.85 -5.87
CA ALA A 41 -2.08 14.89 -6.35
C ALA A 41 -2.72 13.60 -6.87
N ASP A 42 -4.04 13.57 -7.05
CA ASP A 42 -4.83 12.43 -7.52
C ASP A 42 -4.51 11.11 -6.79
N LYS A 43 -4.47 11.17 -5.45
CA LYS A 43 -3.95 10.08 -4.61
C LYS A 43 -4.81 9.75 -3.41
N TYR A 44 -4.91 8.47 -3.09
CA TYR A 44 -5.36 7.98 -1.80
C TYR A 44 -4.19 7.91 -0.80
N ILE A 45 -4.48 8.16 0.47
CA ILE A 45 -3.72 7.63 1.59
C ILE A 45 -4.48 6.41 2.11
N ILE A 46 -3.86 5.24 2.05
CA ILE A 46 -4.48 3.97 2.44
C ILE A 46 -3.69 3.27 3.53
N ARG A 47 -4.39 2.49 4.35
CA ARG A 47 -3.81 1.49 5.25
C ARG A 47 -4.04 0.09 4.67
N LEU A 48 -2.97 -0.70 4.57
CA LEU A 48 -3.06 -2.11 4.19
C LEU A 48 -3.54 -2.93 5.39
N SER A 49 -4.84 -3.00 5.65
CA SER A 49 -5.37 -3.53 6.91
C SER A 49 -5.32 -5.05 7.02
N ARG A 50 -5.36 -5.76 5.89
CA ARG A 50 -5.37 -7.23 5.87
C ARG A 50 -4.78 -7.78 4.57
N LEU A 51 -3.96 -8.82 4.66
CA LEU A 51 -3.62 -9.67 3.52
C LEU A 51 -4.81 -10.62 3.23
N LEU A 52 -5.40 -10.51 2.04
CA LEU A 52 -6.58 -11.27 1.62
C LEU A 52 -6.21 -12.57 0.92
N ALA A 53 -5.24 -12.51 0.01
CA ALA A 53 -4.84 -13.65 -0.79
C ALA A 53 -3.41 -13.47 -1.32
N GLY A 54 -2.81 -14.59 -1.71
CA GLY A 54 -1.47 -14.63 -2.27
C GLY A 54 -1.35 -15.73 -3.32
N ARG A 55 -0.48 -15.52 -4.30
CA ARG A 55 -0.10 -16.51 -5.31
C ARG A 55 1.35 -16.31 -5.69
N GLU A 56 2.07 -17.39 -5.88
CA GLU A 56 3.40 -17.38 -6.45
C GLU A 56 3.43 -18.36 -7.63
N ASP A 57 3.97 -17.88 -8.74
CA ASP A 57 4.27 -18.69 -9.91
C ASP A 57 5.80 -18.84 -10.01
N ASP A 58 6.29 -20.01 -10.38
CA ASP A 58 7.71 -20.20 -10.68
C ASP A 58 8.13 -19.48 -11.98
N ALA A 59 9.41 -19.57 -12.34
CA ALA A 59 9.96 -18.94 -13.54
C ALA A 59 9.29 -19.43 -14.84
N GLU A 60 8.71 -20.63 -14.83
CA GLU A 60 7.97 -21.27 -15.90
C GLU A 60 6.46 -20.92 -15.90
N GLY A 61 6.02 -20.14 -14.92
CA GLY A 61 4.63 -19.69 -14.77
C GLY A 61 3.70 -20.73 -14.15
N GLN A 62 4.23 -21.79 -13.54
CA GLN A 62 3.45 -22.78 -12.80
C GLN A 62 3.17 -22.30 -11.39
N VAL A 63 1.92 -22.48 -10.95
CA VAL A 63 1.49 -22.09 -9.60
C VAL A 63 2.19 -22.96 -8.57
N LYS A 64 2.89 -22.33 -7.63
CA LYS A 64 3.44 -23.02 -6.47
C LYS A 64 2.32 -23.45 -5.52
N ALA A 65 2.52 -24.60 -4.88
CA ALA A 65 1.60 -25.09 -3.86
C ALA A 65 1.59 -24.14 -2.64
N LEU A 66 0.48 -24.15 -1.87
CA LEU A 66 0.28 -23.20 -0.78
C LEU A 66 1.31 -23.32 0.35
N ASP A 67 1.77 -24.53 0.62
CA ASP A 67 2.86 -24.85 1.55
C ASP A 67 4.22 -24.32 1.06
N ALA A 68 4.38 -24.13 -0.26
CA ALA A 68 5.53 -23.46 -0.85
C ALA A 68 5.42 -21.92 -0.84
N LEU A 69 4.31 -21.35 -0.37
CA LEU A 69 4.18 -19.90 -0.10
C LEU A 69 4.73 -19.52 1.31
N GLU A 70 5.64 -20.34 1.82
CA GLU A 70 6.40 -20.16 3.04
C GLU A 70 7.83 -19.72 2.68
N GLY A 71 8.35 -18.69 3.35
CA GLY A 71 9.70 -18.17 3.08
C GLY A 71 9.85 -16.66 3.26
N ASP A 72 11.09 -16.20 3.21
CA ASP A 72 11.49 -14.82 3.55
C ASP A 72 10.67 -13.75 2.82
N TYR A 73 10.40 -13.93 1.53
CA TYR A 73 9.61 -12.96 0.76
C TYR A 73 8.15 -12.91 1.19
N TRP A 74 7.53 -14.04 1.51
CA TRP A 74 6.16 -14.06 2.02
C TRP A 74 6.06 -13.48 3.43
N ASP A 75 7.09 -13.66 4.26
CA ASP A 75 7.18 -12.98 5.56
C ASP A 75 7.29 -11.47 5.41
N MET A 76 8.08 -10.99 4.44
CA MET A 76 8.12 -9.56 4.09
C MET A 76 6.75 -9.06 3.62
N VAL A 77 6.05 -9.79 2.74
CA VAL A 77 4.69 -9.45 2.29
C VAL A 77 3.73 -9.39 3.47
N ARG A 78 3.72 -10.38 4.36
CA ARG A 78 2.88 -10.40 5.56
C ARG A 78 3.18 -9.19 6.45
N GLY A 79 4.45 -8.81 6.58
CA GLY A 79 4.92 -7.64 7.32
C GLY A 79 4.46 -6.28 6.77
N LEU A 80 3.90 -6.24 5.55
CA LEU A 80 3.26 -5.03 4.99
C LEU A 80 1.87 -4.78 5.59
N THR A 81 1.28 -5.74 6.28
CA THR A 81 0.00 -5.54 6.96
C THR A 81 0.14 -4.47 8.05
N GLY A 82 -0.78 -3.51 8.06
CA GLY A 82 -0.79 -2.36 8.94
C GLY A 82 -0.10 -1.11 8.36
N ARG A 83 0.71 -1.24 7.31
CA ARG A 83 1.43 -0.12 6.69
C ARG A 83 0.47 0.89 6.08
N THR A 84 0.83 2.17 6.20
CA THR A 84 0.13 3.27 5.52
C THR A 84 0.96 3.76 4.35
N ILE A 85 0.35 3.91 3.18
CA ILE A 85 1.03 4.34 1.95
C ILE A 85 0.18 5.33 1.15
N THR A 86 0.82 6.02 0.22
CA THR A 86 0.12 6.84 -0.78
C THR A 86 0.05 6.09 -2.10
N ILE A 87 -1.11 6.11 -2.76
CA ILE A 87 -1.29 5.46 -4.06
C ILE A 87 -2.18 6.29 -4.99
N ALA A 88 -1.98 6.20 -6.30
CA ALA A 88 -2.78 6.95 -7.26
C ALA A 88 -4.23 6.46 -7.28
N TYR A 89 -5.18 7.32 -7.65
CA TYR A 89 -6.59 6.93 -7.72
C TYR A 89 -6.82 5.74 -8.65
N GLU A 90 -6.10 5.64 -9.77
CA GLU A 90 -6.27 4.52 -10.72
C GLU A 90 -5.87 3.15 -10.16
N ALA A 91 -5.18 3.08 -9.01
CA ALA A 91 -4.80 1.82 -8.40
C ALA A 91 -5.98 0.99 -7.86
N ASP A 92 -7.18 1.57 -7.83
CA ASP A 92 -8.40 0.89 -7.41
C ASP A 92 -9.10 0.11 -8.54
N ASP A 93 -8.53 0.08 -9.74
CA ASP A 93 -9.08 -0.57 -10.94
C ASP A 93 -8.98 -2.12 -10.94
N GLY A 94 -8.45 -2.68 -9.86
CA GLY A 94 -8.28 -4.12 -9.67
C GLY A 94 -7.10 -4.74 -10.42
N ARG A 95 -6.26 -3.96 -11.10
CA ARG A 95 -5.04 -4.47 -11.75
C ARG A 95 -3.87 -4.57 -10.76
N PRO A 96 -2.95 -5.52 -10.95
CA PRO A 96 -1.75 -5.61 -10.14
C PRO A 96 -0.81 -4.44 -10.42
N LEU A 97 -0.37 -3.78 -9.35
CA LEU A 97 0.74 -2.83 -9.39
C LEU A 97 2.06 -3.59 -9.35
N TYR A 98 2.81 -3.48 -10.43
CA TYR A 98 4.14 -4.08 -10.54
C TYR A 98 5.16 -3.23 -9.81
N LEU A 99 5.69 -3.77 -8.73
CA LEU A 99 6.65 -3.13 -7.86
C LEU A 99 8.05 -3.72 -8.06
N ARG A 100 9.06 -2.91 -7.76
CA ARG A 100 10.45 -3.38 -7.72
C ARG A 100 10.66 -4.24 -6.48
N LEU A 101 11.50 -5.28 -6.58
CA LEU A 101 11.87 -6.11 -5.42
C LEU A 101 12.41 -5.26 -4.25
N ALA A 102 13.15 -4.19 -4.56
CA ALA A 102 13.66 -3.22 -3.59
C ALA A 102 12.56 -2.64 -2.67
N THR A 103 11.31 -2.54 -3.13
CA THR A 103 10.19 -2.08 -2.28
C THR A 103 9.83 -3.10 -1.22
N LEU A 104 9.96 -4.40 -1.53
CA LEU A 104 9.66 -5.49 -0.61
C LEU A 104 10.79 -5.71 0.40
N THR A 105 12.05 -5.62 -0.07
CA THR A 105 13.24 -5.80 0.78
C THR A 105 13.56 -4.57 1.65
N GLY A 106 12.85 -3.45 1.45
CA GLY A 106 13.03 -2.21 2.20
C GLY A 106 14.15 -1.30 1.68
N GLU A 107 14.88 -1.70 0.63
CA GLU A 107 15.86 -0.85 -0.06
C GLU A 107 15.22 0.39 -0.71
N HIS A 108 13.94 0.30 -1.04
CA HIS A 108 13.11 1.42 -1.48
C HIS A 108 11.99 1.65 -0.45
N ASN A 109 11.88 2.88 0.04
CA ASN A 109 11.01 3.26 1.15
C ASN A 109 9.49 3.34 0.83
N PHE A 110 9.02 2.59 -0.18
CA PHE A 110 7.64 2.72 -0.65
C PHE A 110 6.62 2.42 0.47
N PHE A 111 6.87 1.38 1.27
CA PHE A 111 6.01 0.97 2.39
C PHE A 111 6.41 1.55 3.76
N SER A 112 7.59 2.15 3.89
CA SER A 112 8.11 2.71 5.14
C SER A 112 8.05 4.23 5.21
N ARG A 113 7.70 4.91 4.09
CA ARG A 113 7.64 6.38 4.02
C ARG A 113 6.80 7.02 5.13
N TYR A 114 5.74 6.34 5.59
CA TYR A 114 4.90 6.82 6.68
C TYR A 114 5.36 6.43 8.09
N GLU A 115 6.22 5.42 8.20
CA GLU A 115 6.72 4.89 9.47
C GLU A 115 8.03 5.53 9.95
N ASP A 116 8.72 6.29 9.10
CA ASP A 116 9.69 7.33 9.52
C ASP A 116 8.96 8.52 10.21
N ALA A 117 8.02 8.17 11.09
CA ALA A 117 6.86 8.92 11.55
C ALA A 117 7.17 10.07 12.52
N ALA A 118 8.44 10.32 12.85
CA ALA A 118 8.83 11.57 13.51
C ALA A 118 8.48 12.80 12.65
N VAL A 119 8.46 12.64 11.32
CA VAL A 119 8.08 13.66 10.33
C VAL A 119 6.55 13.75 10.18
N ILE A 120 5.85 12.62 10.27
CA ILE A 120 4.40 12.53 10.08
C ILE A 120 3.63 13.06 11.30
N ALA A 121 4.12 12.81 12.51
CA ALA A 121 3.57 13.37 13.74
C ALA A 121 3.61 14.92 13.74
N ARG A 122 4.68 15.53 13.21
CA ARG A 122 4.76 16.99 13.07
C ARG A 122 3.82 17.55 12.01
N GLY A 123 3.68 16.87 10.87
CA GLY A 123 2.81 17.31 9.77
C GLY A 123 1.32 17.27 10.13
N LEU A 124 0.86 16.21 10.79
CA LEU A 124 -0.53 16.06 11.25
C LEU A 124 -0.85 17.04 12.40
N ALA A 125 0.09 17.24 13.34
CA ALA A 125 -0.08 18.20 14.44
C ALA A 125 -0.04 19.67 13.98
N ALA A 126 0.65 19.99 12.88
CA ALA A 126 0.65 21.33 12.28
C ALA A 126 -0.67 21.63 11.55
N ARG A 127 -1.25 20.63 10.84
CA ARG A 127 -2.52 20.79 10.13
C ARG A 127 -3.74 20.89 11.06
N ARG A 128 -3.79 20.11 12.16
CA ARG A 128 -4.86 20.27 13.17
C ARG A 128 -4.90 21.69 13.75
N ARG A 129 -3.74 22.25 14.13
CA ARG A 129 -3.64 23.62 14.67
C ARG A 129 -4.06 24.71 13.67
N HIS A 130 -3.86 24.49 12.37
CA HIS A 130 -4.28 25.44 11.34
C HIS A 130 -5.81 25.42 11.14
N ASN A 131 -6.44 24.25 11.24
CA ASN A 131 -7.89 24.14 11.11
C ASN A 131 -8.61 24.66 12.37
N ASP A 132 -8.08 24.39 13.57
CA ASP A 132 -8.65 24.89 14.82
C ASP A 132 -8.55 26.43 14.95
N ALA A 133 -7.51 27.05 14.39
CA ALA A 133 -7.32 28.50 14.40
C ALA A 133 -8.21 29.24 13.38
N ALA A 134 -8.66 28.56 12.32
CA ALA A 134 -9.56 29.13 11.32
C ALA A 134 -11.02 29.20 11.79
N ASP A 135 -11.43 28.34 12.73
CA ASP A 135 -12.78 28.29 13.31
C ASP A 135 -12.99 29.22 14.53
N THR A 136 -11.95 29.93 14.99
CA THR A 136 -12.05 30.82 16.18
C THR A 136 -12.13 32.31 15.83
N THR A 137 -12.42 32.65 14.57
CA THR A 137 -12.59 34.06 14.14
C THR A 137 -13.96 34.27 13.52
N GLU A 138 -15.02 34.14 14.34
CA GLU A 138 -16.32 34.78 14.12
C GLU A 138 -16.80 35.42 15.43
#